data_AF-A0A843I846-F1
#
_entry.id   AF-A0A843I846-F1
#
_cell.length_a   1.000
_cell.length_b   1.000
_cell.length_c   1.000
_cell.angle_alpha   90.00
_cell.angle_beta   90.00
_cell.angle_gamma   90.00
#
_symmetry.space_group_name_H-M   'P 1'
#
loop_
_entity.id
_entity.type
_entity.pdbx_description
1 polymer ?
#
loop_
_entity_poly.entity_id
_entity_poly.type
_entity_poly.pdbx_seq_one_letter_code
_entity_poly.pdbx_strand_id
1 'polypeptide(L)' 'NSNQMANELHISYNTAYYHFQIMLKYDLINKMPSKYGTFYVAKHNLINEKESCEEIKKLSID' A
#
# COMPACT_ATOMS: atom_id res chain seq x y z
N ASN A 1 -7.68 1.44 5.59
CA ASN A 1 -7.89 2.92 5.56
C ASN A 1 -6.67 3.61 6.20
N SER A 2 -6.56 4.94 6.17
CA SER A 2 -5.39 5.68 6.72
C SER A 2 -5.16 5.47 8.22
N ASN A 3 -6.21 5.35 9.03
CA ASN A 3 -6.08 5.06 10.46
C ASN A 3 -5.47 3.68 10.70
N GLN A 4 -5.95 2.66 9.98
CA GLN A 4 -5.43 1.29 10.09
C GLN A 4 -3.95 1.24 9.68
N MET A 5 -3.59 1.85 8.55
CA MET A 5 -2.18 1.88 8.10
C MET A 5 -1.27 2.62 9.09
N ALA A 6 -1.75 3.73 9.66
CA ALA A 6 -1.02 4.46 10.69
C ALA A 6 -0.75 3.61 11.93
N ASN A 7 -1.73 2.84 12.38
CA ASN A 7 -1.60 1.94 13.52
C ASN A 7 -0.64 0.78 13.24
N GLU A 8 -0.81 0.08 12.10
CA GLU A 8 0.03 -1.07 11.72
C GLU A 8 1.51 -0.70 11.54
N LEU A 9 1.78 0.50 11.02
CA LEU A 9 3.15 0.96 10.76
C LEU A 9 3.71 1.84 11.87
N HIS A 10 2.95 2.07 12.94
CA HIS A 10 3.32 2.98 14.04
C HIS A 10 3.75 4.39 13.56
N ILE A 11 3.02 4.93 12.58
CA ILE A 11 3.25 6.28 12.02
C ILE A 11 2.06 7.20 12.28
N SER A 12 2.23 8.50 12.05
CA SER A 12 1.12 9.44 12.15
C SER A 12 0.08 9.22 11.04
N TYR A 13 -1.19 9.52 11.35
CA TYR A 13 -2.28 9.50 10.35
C TYR A 13 -1.94 10.30 9.09
N ASN A 14 -1.40 11.50 9.26
CA ASN A 14 -1.07 12.39 8.14
C ASN A 14 0.02 11.79 7.25
N THR A 15 1.00 11.10 7.84
CA THR A 15 2.03 10.36 7.10
C THR A 15 1.40 9.23 6.30
N ALA A 16 0.55 8.40 6.91
CA ALA A 16 -0.15 7.32 6.21
C ALA A 16 -1.05 7.85 5.07
N TYR A 17 -1.79 8.94 5.32
CA TYR A 17 -2.62 9.59 4.33
C TYR A 17 -1.80 10.15 3.16
N TYR A 18 -0.68 10.82 3.43
CA TYR A 18 0.24 11.33 2.43
C TYR A 18 0.75 10.21 1.50
N HIS A 19 1.16 9.07 2.06
CA HIS A 19 1.60 7.93 1.25
C HIS A 19 0.46 7.35 0.39
N PHE A 20 -0.78 7.29 0.89
CA PHE A 20 -1.91 6.90 0.04
C PHE A 20 -2.15 7.89 -1.11
N GLN A 21 -1.97 9.20 -0.91
CA GLN A 21 -2.07 10.17 -2.01
C GLN A 21 -1.00 9.93 -3.08
N ILE A 22 0.24 9.63 -2.67
CA ILE A 22 1.30 9.26 -3.61
C ILE A 22 0.92 7.99 -4.37
N MET A 23 0.52 6.92 -3.67
CA MET A 23 0.19 5.65 -4.32
C MET A 23 -1.00 5.79 -5.30
N LEU A 24 -1.98 6.64 -4.99
CA LEU A 24 -3.06 6.97 -5.93
C LEU A 24 -2.56 7.74 -7.15
N LYS A 25 -1.68 8.73 -6.95
CA LYS A 25 -1.10 9.54 -8.04
C LYS A 25 -0.35 8.66 -9.06
N TYR A 26 0.33 7.62 -8.59
CA TYR A 26 1.07 6.67 -9.43
C TYR A 26 0.24 5.43 -9.81
N ASP A 27 -1.07 5.46 -9.61
CA ASP A 27 -1.99 4.40 -10.03
C ASP A 27 -1.68 3.01 -9.41
N LEU A 28 -1.09 2.98 -8.23
CA LEU A 28 -0.65 1.75 -7.55
C LEU A 28 -1.76 1.11 -6.69
N ILE A 29 -2.75 1.91 -6.29
CA ILE A 29 -3.89 1.48 -5.46
C ILE A 29 -5.20 2.04 -6.00
N ASN A 30 -6.30 1.38 -5.67
CA ASN A 30 -7.66 1.86 -5.89
C ASN A 30 -8.23 2.44 -4.59
N LYS A 31 -8.95 3.56 -4.71
CA LYS A 31 -9.75 4.14 -3.61
C LYS A 31 -11.19 3.66 -3.74
N MET A 32 -11.68 2.91 -2.74
CA MET A 32 -13.04 2.36 -2.72
C MET A 32 -13.86 2.98 -1.58
N PRO A 33 -14.98 3.66 -1.86
CA PRO A 33 -15.88 4.14 -0.83
C PRO A 33 -16.66 2.99 -0.19
N SER A 34 -16.99 3.13 1.10
CA SER A 34 -17.82 2.18 1.84
C SER A 34 -18.69 2.90 2.88
N LYS A 35 -19.63 2.17 3.49
CA LYS A 35 -20.43 2.68 4.62
C LYS A 35 -19.60 3.09 5.85
N TYR A 36 -18.38 2.57 6.00
CA TYR A 36 -17.52 2.80 7.16
C TYR A 36 -16.30 3.69 6.83
N GLY A 37 -16.29 4.33 5.67
CA GLY A 37 -15.21 5.22 5.22
C GLY A 37 -14.54 4.75 3.94
N THR A 38 -13.28 5.17 3.73
CA THR A 38 -12.51 4.86 2.52
C THR A 38 -11.60 3.66 2.71
N PHE A 39 -11.71 2.68 1.82
CA PHE A 39 -10.76 1.58 1.69
C PHE A 39 -9.79 1.83 0.55
N TYR A 40 -8.58 1.29 0.70
CA TYR A 40 -7.53 1.34 -0.31
C TYR A 40 -7.12 -0.08 -0.62
N VAL A 41 -7.06 -0.44 -1.90
CA VAL A 41 -6.76 -1.80 -2.36
C VAL A 41 -5.59 -1.72 -3.34
N ALA A 42 -4.56 -2.53 -3.13
CA ALA A 42 -3.43 -2.62 -4.04
C ALA A 42 -3.88 -3.12 -5.42
N LYS A 43 -3.37 -2.49 -6.48
CA LYS A 43 -3.57 -2.99 -7.83
C LYS A 43 -2.67 -4.19 -8.10
N HIS A 44 -3.07 -4.99 -9.09
CA HIS A 44 -2.38 -6.25 -9.39
C HIS A 44 -0.93 -6.05 -9.84
N ASN A 45 -0.62 -4.96 -10.57
CA ASN A 45 0.75 -4.61 -10.94
C ASN A 45 1.66 -4.40 -9.71
N LEU A 46 1.19 -3.68 -8.69
CA LEU A 46 1.95 -3.48 -7.45
C LEU A 46 2.19 -4.80 -6.71
N ILE A 47 1.20 -5.70 -6.71
CA ILE A 47 1.32 -7.03 -6.09
C ILE A 47 2.37 -7.86 -6.82
N ASN A 48 2.33 -7.87 -8.15
CA ASN A 48 3.28 -8.63 -8.97
C ASN A 48 4.71 -8.09 -8.81
N GLU A 49 4.90 -6.78 -8.79
CA GLU A 49 6.23 -6.18 -8.54
C GLU A 49 6.78 -6.55 -7.16
N LYS A 50 5.92 -6.56 -6.14
CA LYS A 50 6.30 -7.02 -4.79
C LYS A 50 6.72 -8.49 -4.82
N GLU A 51 5.96 -9.36 -5.46
CA GLU A 51 6.26 -10.79 -5.57
C GLU A 51 7.58 -11.04 -6.29
N SER A 52 7.81 -10.39 -7.45
CA SER A 52 9.08 -10.47 -8.18
C SER A 52 10.26 -9.98 -7.34
N CYS A 53 10.09 -8.91 -6.55
CA CYS A 53 11.12 -8.41 -5.66
C CYS A 53 11.48 -9.43 -4.56
N GLU A 54 10.49 -10.10 -3.97
CA GLU A 54 10.70 -11.14 -2.96
C GLU A 54 11.37 -12.39 -3.54
N GLU A 55 11.07 -12.76 -4.80
CA GLU A 55 11.77 -13.84 -5.50
C GLU A 55 13.26 -13.52 -5.70
N ILE A 56 13.59 -12.30 -6.15
CA ILE A 56 14.98 -11.85 -6.31
C ILE A 56 15.72 -11.90 -4.96
N LYS A 57 15.10 -11.40 -3.88
CA LYS A 57 15.72 -11.41 -2.55
C LYS A 57 16.12 -12.82 -2.10
N LYS A 58 15.26 -13.82 -2.36
CA LYS A 58 15.55 -15.23 -2.01
C LYS A 58 16.76 -15.77 -2.77
N LEU A 59 16.91 -15.39 -4.04
CA LEU A 59 18.04 -15.80 -4.88
C LEU A 59 19.37 -15.16 -4.45
N SER A 60 19.32 -14.01 -3.78
CA SER A 60 20.52 -13.27 -3.32
C SER A 60 21.03 -13.68 -1.93
N ILE A 61 20.47 -14.72 -1.30
CA ILE A 61 20.90 -15.25 0.01
C ILE A 61 21.71 -16.56 -0.14
N ASP A 62 21.99 -17.03 -1.37
CA ASP A 62 22.90 -18.15 -1.65
C ASP A 62 24.34 -17.68 -1.98
#